data_AF-A0A950IWX8-F1
#
_entry.id   AF-A0A950IWX8-F1
#
_cell.length_a   1.000
_cell.length_b   1.000
_cell.length_c   1.000
_cell.angle_alpha   90.00
_cell.angle_beta   90.00
_cell.angle_gamma   90.00
#
_symmetry.space_group_name_H-M   'P 1'
#
loop_
_entity.id
_entity.type
_entity.pdbx_description
1 polymer ?
#
loop_
_entity_poly.entity_id
_entity_poly.type
_entity_poly.pdbx_seq_one_letter_code
_entity_poly.pdbx_strand_id
1 'polypeptide(L)'
;DTRFDLTHAYWLVAGIAGGDPADVSLGSAVWVHWIVDGDLAYEIDAREIPDDWPTGYVPLRKSMPYEQPVTPPDGQVYELNRSLVEWAYGLTKNTALADTEVMRERRSHYSQAAAQRAPFVTKGDDISASTFWHGKFMDKWANSWMRYYTADKGNFTVSAMEDAGILQSLTFLSHTGKIDLKRVLVLRAVSNYDQPPAGLSAAESIAEQKVGKYGAFLPALEACYTIGRPVVDTIVTHWDKYRDRLPYEENLIRGDAEIPASK
;
A
#
# COMPACT_ATOMS: atom_id res chain seq x y z
N ASP A 1 -5.77 -25.87 -14.85
CA ASP A 1 -5.26 -26.08 -16.22
C ASP A 1 -3.86 -26.66 -16.10
N THR A 2 -3.59 -27.86 -16.61
CA THR A 2 -2.27 -28.51 -16.49
C THR A 2 -1.18 -27.83 -17.30
N ARG A 3 -1.54 -26.89 -18.18
CA ARG A 3 -0.59 -26.11 -18.99
C ARG A 3 0.13 -25.02 -18.21
N PHE A 4 -0.38 -24.64 -17.03
CA PHE A 4 0.19 -23.60 -16.20
C PHE A 4 0.51 -24.14 -14.80
N ASP A 5 1.79 -24.17 -14.47
CA ASP A 5 2.28 -24.41 -13.11
C ASP A 5 2.73 -23.08 -12.50
N LEU A 6 1.95 -22.59 -11.52
CA LEU A 6 2.20 -21.32 -10.84
C LEU A 6 2.82 -21.50 -9.46
N THR A 7 3.20 -22.74 -9.09
CA THR A 7 3.77 -23.05 -7.77
C THR A 7 5.06 -22.30 -7.48
N HIS A 8 5.78 -21.89 -8.52
CA HIS A 8 7.02 -21.11 -8.44
C HIS A 8 6.87 -19.66 -8.92
N ALA A 9 5.68 -19.26 -9.37
CA ALA A 9 5.47 -17.93 -9.94
C ALA A 9 5.66 -16.82 -8.91
N TYR A 10 6.20 -15.68 -9.36
CA TYR A 10 6.18 -14.43 -8.62
C TYR A 10 5.00 -13.59 -9.10
N TRP A 11 4.38 -12.87 -8.15
CA TRP A 11 3.25 -11.99 -8.41
C TRP A 11 3.65 -10.58 -8.03
N LEU A 12 3.61 -9.67 -8.98
CA LEU A 12 3.76 -8.23 -8.73
C LEU A 12 2.45 -7.55 -9.06
N VAL A 13 1.75 -7.07 -8.03
CA VAL A 13 0.59 -6.20 -8.19
C VAL A 13 1.13 -4.77 -8.24
N ALA A 14 1.06 -4.15 -9.41
CA ALA A 14 1.52 -2.78 -9.60
C ALA A 14 0.34 -1.89 -10.05
N GLY A 15 0.05 -0.85 -9.27
CA GLY A 15 -1.09 0.02 -9.51
C GLY A 15 -0.87 1.43 -8.95
N ILE A 16 -1.73 2.36 -9.35
CA ILE A 16 -1.74 3.69 -8.72
C ILE A 16 -2.50 3.65 -7.38
N ALA A 17 -2.34 4.70 -6.58
CA ALA A 17 -2.95 4.84 -5.27
C ALA A 17 -3.21 6.30 -4.91
N GLY A 18 -4.13 6.51 -3.95
CA GLY A 18 -4.12 7.69 -3.11
C GLY A 18 -2.93 7.62 -2.14
N GLY A 19 -2.33 8.74 -1.78
CA GLY A 19 -1.26 8.79 -0.78
C GLY A 19 -1.62 9.66 0.41
N ASP A 20 -1.17 9.25 1.59
CA ASP A 20 -1.17 10.11 2.77
C ASP A 20 -0.06 11.17 2.60
N PRO A 21 -0.38 12.47 2.48
CA PRO A 21 0.63 13.52 2.37
C PRO A 21 1.58 13.60 3.58
N ALA A 22 1.24 13.02 4.73
CA ALA A 22 2.13 12.92 5.88
C ALA A 22 3.37 12.05 5.59
N ASP A 23 3.22 11.02 4.75
CA ASP A 23 4.22 9.97 4.55
C ASP A 23 4.80 9.93 3.12
N VAL A 24 4.07 10.42 2.12
CA VAL A 24 4.48 10.37 0.71
C VAL A 24 4.25 11.66 -0.07
N SER A 25 4.94 11.78 -1.22
CA SER A 25 4.74 12.84 -2.22
C SER A 25 4.05 12.31 -3.47
N LEU A 26 3.34 13.16 -4.21
CA LEU A 26 2.79 12.82 -5.53
C LEU A 26 3.85 12.19 -6.44
N GLY A 27 3.48 11.12 -7.14
CA GLY A 27 4.34 10.35 -8.02
C GLY A 27 5.35 9.44 -7.32
N SER A 28 5.39 9.43 -5.98
CA SER A 28 6.22 8.49 -5.23
C SER A 28 5.72 7.05 -5.40
N ALA A 29 6.62 6.08 -5.25
CA ALA A 29 6.30 4.67 -5.34
C ALA A 29 6.54 3.97 -3.99
N VAL A 30 5.59 3.14 -3.58
CA VAL A 30 5.54 2.50 -2.26
C VAL A 30 5.55 1.00 -2.44
N TRP A 31 6.57 0.34 -1.91
CA TRP A 31 6.56 -1.10 -1.70
C TRP A 31 5.78 -1.41 -0.44
N VAL A 32 4.65 -2.11 -0.58
CA VAL A 32 3.70 -2.36 0.49
C VAL A 32 4.14 -3.56 1.31
N HIS A 33 3.96 -3.51 2.64
CA HIS A 33 4.23 -4.65 3.53
C HIS A 33 2.94 -5.23 4.14
N TRP A 34 2.11 -4.40 4.77
CA TRP A 34 0.80 -4.74 5.28
C TRP A 34 -0.29 -4.24 4.32
N ILE A 35 -1.31 -5.06 4.13
CA ILE A 35 -2.57 -4.67 3.49
C ILE A 35 -3.69 -4.91 4.50
N VAL A 36 -4.44 -3.86 4.82
CA VAL A 36 -5.59 -3.95 5.72
C VAL A 36 -6.85 -3.60 4.92
N ASP A 37 -7.87 -4.45 5.00
CA ASP A 37 -9.15 -4.20 4.36
C ASP A 37 -9.92 -3.06 5.08
N GLY A 38 -10.37 -2.07 4.33
CA GLY A 38 -11.09 -0.90 4.85
C GLY A 38 -12.61 -1.10 4.95
N ASP A 39 -13.17 -2.12 4.30
CA ASP A 39 -14.62 -2.30 4.16
C ASP A 39 -15.18 -3.40 5.07
N LEU A 40 -14.36 -4.32 5.58
CA LEU A 40 -14.75 -5.34 6.55
C LEU A 40 -15.03 -4.72 7.94
N ALA A 41 -16.09 -3.93 8.01
CA ALA A 41 -16.51 -3.15 9.17
C ALA A 41 -18.05 -3.01 9.20
N TYR A 42 -18.57 -2.57 10.36
CA TYR A 42 -19.82 -1.84 10.40
C TYR A 42 -19.52 -0.35 10.18
N GLU A 43 -20.41 0.34 9.46
CA GLU A 43 -20.34 1.79 9.26
C GLU A 43 -21.63 2.44 9.73
N ILE A 44 -21.50 3.47 10.57
CA ILE A 44 -22.60 4.35 10.97
C ILE A 44 -22.62 5.55 10.02
N ASP A 45 -23.82 5.97 9.58
CA ASP A 45 -23.98 7.20 8.82
C ASP A 45 -23.27 8.36 9.53
N ALA A 46 -22.45 9.12 8.80
CA ALA A 46 -21.57 10.13 9.38
C ALA A 46 -22.31 11.21 10.21
N ARG A 47 -23.61 11.40 9.97
CA ARG A 47 -24.45 12.37 10.70
C ARG A 47 -24.99 11.85 12.03
N GLU A 48 -24.85 10.55 12.28
CA GLU A 48 -25.36 9.84 13.45
C GLU A 48 -24.24 9.25 14.32
N ILE A 49 -22.97 9.54 13.99
CA ILE A 49 -21.82 9.14 14.80
C ILE A 49 -21.94 9.76 16.20
N PRO A 50 -21.83 8.99 17.30
CA PRO A 50 -21.79 9.54 18.65
C PRO A 50 -20.67 10.57 18.83
N ASP A 51 -20.93 11.67 19.53
CA ASP A 51 -19.98 12.78 19.70
C ASP A 51 -18.65 12.38 20.35
N ASP A 52 -18.63 11.29 21.12
CA ASP A 52 -17.44 10.75 21.80
C ASP A 52 -16.66 9.72 20.96
N TRP A 53 -17.16 9.36 19.77
CA TRP A 53 -16.51 8.39 18.90
C TRP A 53 -15.54 9.06 17.91
N PRO A 54 -14.34 8.48 17.68
CA PRO A 54 -13.37 9.06 16.75
C PRO A 54 -13.71 8.84 15.28
N THR A 55 -14.60 7.90 14.97
CA THR A 55 -15.04 7.50 13.62
C THR A 55 -16.37 6.73 13.69
N GLY A 56 -17.10 6.65 12.57
CA GLY A 56 -18.28 5.81 12.41
C GLY A 56 -17.98 4.36 12.03
N TYR A 57 -16.71 4.03 11.80
CA TYR A 57 -16.28 2.66 11.47
C TYR A 57 -16.02 1.83 12.73
N VAL A 58 -16.72 0.70 12.84
CA VAL A 58 -16.60 -0.25 13.94
C VAL A 58 -16.13 -1.59 13.38
N PRO A 59 -15.05 -2.20 13.92
CA PRO A 59 -14.62 -3.53 13.50
C PRO A 59 -15.75 -4.54 13.60
N LEU A 60 -15.85 -5.47 12.64
CA LEU A 60 -16.89 -6.51 12.68
C LEU A 60 -16.86 -7.26 14.02
N ARG A 61 -18.05 -7.50 14.58
CA ARG A 61 -18.25 -8.17 15.89
C ARG A 61 -17.74 -7.36 17.11
N LYS A 62 -17.47 -6.06 16.96
CA LYS A 62 -17.20 -5.12 18.07
C LYS A 62 -18.38 -4.17 18.29
N SER A 63 -18.39 -3.53 19.45
CA SER A 63 -19.46 -2.60 19.87
C SER A 63 -19.08 -1.13 19.72
N MET A 64 -17.78 -0.82 19.64
CA MET A 64 -17.27 0.54 19.48
C MET A 64 -15.98 0.58 18.65
N PRO A 65 -15.61 1.75 18.08
CA PRO A 65 -14.37 1.88 17.32
C PRO A 65 -13.16 1.44 18.13
N TYR A 66 -12.30 0.63 17.51
CA TYR A 66 -11.02 0.18 18.07
C TYR A 66 -11.10 -0.60 19.41
N GLU A 67 -12.22 -1.26 19.67
CA GLU A 67 -12.41 -2.11 20.86
C GLU A 67 -11.40 -3.25 20.94
N GLN A 68 -10.68 -3.35 22.08
CA GLN A 68 -9.74 -4.43 22.36
C GLN A 68 -10.43 -5.66 22.99
N PRO A 69 -9.88 -6.88 22.83
CA PRO A 69 -8.70 -7.22 22.04
C PRO A 69 -9.01 -7.26 20.54
N VAL A 70 -8.02 -6.96 19.70
CA VAL A 70 -8.15 -7.06 18.24
C VAL A 70 -8.36 -8.51 17.82
N THR A 71 -9.41 -8.76 17.04
CA THR A 71 -9.76 -10.09 16.50
C THR A 71 -10.13 -9.96 15.03
N PRO A 72 -9.14 -9.89 14.11
CA PRO A 72 -9.41 -9.68 12.69
C PRO A 72 -10.15 -10.90 12.10
N PRO A 73 -11.23 -10.72 11.33
CA PRO A 73 -11.80 -11.81 10.55
C PRO A 73 -10.84 -12.24 9.42
N ASP A 74 -11.08 -13.41 8.84
CA ASP A 74 -10.37 -13.84 7.63
C ASP A 74 -10.50 -12.78 6.54
N GLY A 75 -9.36 -12.42 5.94
CA GLY A 75 -9.28 -11.42 4.88
C GLY A 75 -9.14 -9.97 5.33
N GLN A 76 -9.18 -9.69 6.64
CA GLN A 76 -9.04 -8.34 7.18
C GLN A 76 -7.62 -7.77 7.08
N VAL A 77 -6.61 -8.62 7.23
CA VAL A 77 -5.20 -8.21 7.32
C VAL A 77 -4.34 -9.23 6.57
N TYR A 78 -3.44 -8.73 5.75
CA TYR A 78 -2.40 -9.52 5.07
C TYR A 78 -1.03 -8.93 5.39
N GLU A 79 -0.08 -9.80 5.75
CA GLU A 79 1.33 -9.47 5.87
C GLU A 79 2.06 -10.08 4.67
N LEU A 80 2.69 -9.25 3.84
CA LEU A 80 3.54 -9.73 2.75
C LEU A 80 4.89 -10.19 3.30
N ASN A 81 5.63 -10.93 2.47
CA ASN A 81 6.98 -11.38 2.82
C ASN A 81 7.94 -10.19 2.97
N ARG A 82 8.17 -9.77 4.22
CA ARG A 82 9.03 -8.65 4.57
C ARG A 82 10.39 -8.69 3.87
N SER A 83 11.07 -9.84 3.85
CA SER A 83 12.40 -9.95 3.26
C SER A 83 12.37 -9.75 1.74
N LEU A 84 11.30 -10.16 1.06
CA LEU A 84 11.12 -9.91 -0.38
C LEU A 84 10.84 -8.42 -0.65
N VAL A 85 10.01 -7.78 0.18
CA VAL A 85 9.72 -6.34 0.12
C VAL A 85 11.00 -5.52 0.33
N GLU A 86 11.81 -5.85 1.35
CA GLU A 86 13.09 -5.18 1.62
C GLU A 86 14.09 -5.35 0.48
N TRP A 87 14.15 -6.54 -0.14
CA TRP A 87 14.99 -6.79 -1.29
C TRP A 87 14.54 -5.94 -2.50
N ALA A 88 13.24 -5.90 -2.80
CA ALA A 88 12.68 -5.09 -3.89
C ALA A 88 12.93 -3.59 -3.69
N TYR A 89 12.73 -3.11 -2.46
CA TYR A 89 13.07 -1.74 -2.07
C TYR A 89 14.56 -1.47 -2.22
N GLY A 90 15.43 -2.37 -1.75
CA GLY A 90 16.88 -2.23 -1.86
C GLY A 90 17.38 -2.04 -3.29
N LEU A 91 16.78 -2.76 -4.25
CA LEU A 91 17.08 -2.63 -5.68
C LEU A 91 16.64 -1.30 -6.30
N THR A 92 15.59 -0.68 -5.75
CA THR A 92 14.84 0.40 -6.45
C THR A 92 14.85 1.73 -5.71
N LYS A 93 15.30 1.79 -4.45
CA LYS A 93 15.22 2.99 -3.59
C LYS A 93 15.85 4.26 -4.17
N ASN A 94 16.83 4.10 -5.06
CA ASN A 94 17.57 5.20 -5.69
C ASN A 94 17.13 5.48 -7.14
N THR A 95 16.09 4.80 -7.63
CA THR A 95 15.59 5.01 -9.00
C THR A 95 14.93 6.39 -9.09
N ALA A 96 15.34 7.16 -10.10
CA ALA A 96 14.75 8.48 -10.35
C ALA A 96 13.30 8.33 -10.85
N LEU A 97 12.42 9.17 -10.31
CA LEU A 97 11.01 9.26 -10.68
C LEU A 97 10.73 10.60 -11.35
N ALA A 98 9.75 10.63 -12.24
CA ALA A 98 9.39 11.85 -12.98
C ALA A 98 8.81 12.91 -12.04
N ASP A 99 9.35 14.13 -12.10
CA ASP A 99 8.87 15.27 -11.32
C ASP A 99 8.41 16.41 -12.23
N THR A 100 7.11 16.43 -12.55
CA THR A 100 6.53 17.41 -13.47
C THR A 100 6.18 18.72 -12.77
N GLU A 101 6.02 19.80 -13.54
CA GLU A 101 5.62 21.10 -12.98
C GLU A 101 4.24 21.05 -12.31
N VAL A 102 3.29 20.33 -12.90
CA VAL A 102 1.94 20.13 -12.32
C VAL A 102 2.02 19.42 -10.97
N MET A 103 2.93 18.44 -10.82
CA MET A 103 3.14 17.76 -9.54
C MET A 103 3.75 18.69 -8.50
N ARG A 104 4.73 19.52 -8.90
CA ARG A 104 5.35 20.54 -8.03
C ARG A 104 4.32 21.55 -7.53
N GLU A 105 3.54 22.11 -8.45
CA GLU A 105 2.46 23.05 -8.12
C GLU A 105 1.47 22.41 -7.16
N ARG A 106 0.93 21.23 -7.49
CA ARG A 106 -0.09 20.59 -6.65
C ARG A 106 0.41 20.24 -5.26
N ARG A 107 1.62 19.70 -5.13
CA ARG A 107 2.17 19.34 -3.81
C ARG A 107 2.55 20.57 -2.98
N SER A 108 2.80 21.72 -3.62
CA SER A 108 3.10 22.98 -2.92
C SER A 108 1.97 23.46 -2.00
N HIS A 109 0.73 23.02 -2.23
CA HIS A 109 -0.44 23.36 -1.40
C HIS A 109 -0.56 22.53 -0.10
N TYR A 110 0.31 21.53 0.09
CA TYR A 110 0.36 20.70 1.31
C TYR A 110 1.42 21.25 2.27
N SER A 111 1.27 21.06 3.57
CA SER A 111 2.26 21.55 4.55
C SER A 111 3.15 20.43 5.10
N GLN A 112 2.76 19.18 4.87
CA GLN A 112 3.44 18.00 5.33
C GLN A 112 4.82 17.87 4.65
N ALA A 113 5.83 17.52 5.44
CA ALA A 113 7.21 17.46 4.98
C ALA A 113 7.42 16.42 3.87
N ALA A 114 6.75 15.26 3.95
CA ALA A 114 6.82 14.25 2.90
C ALA A 114 6.23 14.75 1.59
N ALA A 115 5.01 15.30 1.63
CA ALA A 115 4.33 15.88 0.47
C ALA A 115 5.14 16.96 -0.25
N GLN A 116 5.99 17.73 0.44
CA GLN A 116 6.79 18.80 -0.18
C GLN A 116 8.03 18.30 -0.94
N ARG A 117 8.43 17.04 -0.75
CA ARG A 117 9.60 16.46 -1.41
C ARG A 117 9.33 16.18 -2.88
N ALA A 118 10.38 16.14 -3.68
CA ALA A 118 10.32 15.49 -4.99
C ALA A 118 9.93 14.00 -4.83
N PRO A 119 9.31 13.37 -5.84
CA PRO A 119 8.87 11.97 -5.78
C PRO A 119 10.01 11.03 -5.41
N PHE A 120 9.73 10.02 -4.58
CA PHE A 120 10.75 9.07 -4.11
C PHE A 120 10.19 7.65 -4.01
N VAL A 121 11.09 6.67 -3.88
CA VAL A 121 10.71 5.29 -3.59
C VAL A 121 10.79 5.06 -2.08
N THR A 122 9.75 4.46 -1.51
CA THR A 122 9.68 4.15 -0.08
C THR A 122 8.99 2.81 0.18
N LYS A 123 8.92 2.44 1.46
CA LYS A 123 8.05 1.37 1.97
C LYS A 123 6.94 1.99 2.80
N GLY A 124 5.84 1.30 2.92
CA GLY A 124 4.67 1.72 3.69
C GLY A 124 3.60 0.64 3.62
N ASP A 125 2.39 0.98 4.06
CA ASP A 125 1.29 0.02 4.14
C ASP A 125 0.02 0.56 3.49
N ASP A 126 -0.82 -0.37 3.05
CA ASP A 126 -2.00 -0.10 2.23
C ASP A 126 -3.30 -0.33 3.02
N ILE A 127 -4.24 0.59 2.87
CA ILE A 127 -5.66 0.35 3.17
C ILE A 127 -6.39 0.11 1.86
N SER A 128 -6.85 -1.13 1.69
CA SER A 128 -7.58 -1.55 0.50
C SER A 128 -9.08 -1.48 0.73
N ALA A 129 -9.82 -0.72 -0.08
CA ALA A 129 -11.26 -0.53 0.06
C ALA A 129 -11.96 -0.41 -1.30
N SER A 130 -13.14 -0.98 -1.43
CA SER A 130 -14.06 -0.85 -2.57
C SER A 130 -14.67 0.55 -2.68
N THR A 131 -14.57 1.34 -1.61
CA THR A 131 -15.01 2.74 -1.59
C THR A 131 -13.82 3.67 -1.82
N PHE A 132 -13.94 4.54 -2.83
CA PHE A 132 -12.98 5.64 -3.00
C PHE A 132 -13.32 6.75 -2.00
N TRP A 133 -12.64 6.74 -0.85
CA TRP A 133 -12.81 7.72 0.22
C TRP A 133 -11.84 8.91 0.06
N HIS A 134 -12.19 10.06 0.63
CA HIS A 134 -11.35 11.27 0.59
C HIS A 134 -11.64 12.20 1.77
N GLY A 135 -10.61 12.74 2.39
CA GLY A 135 -10.74 13.76 3.44
C GLY A 135 -9.88 13.47 4.68
N LYS A 136 -9.51 14.54 5.40
CA LYS A 136 -8.59 14.47 6.55
C LYS A 136 -9.07 13.55 7.68
N PHE A 137 -10.39 13.46 7.87
CA PHE A 137 -10.98 12.56 8.88
C PHE A 137 -10.97 11.10 8.43
N MET A 138 -11.13 10.84 7.12
CA MET A 138 -11.00 9.50 6.55
C MET A 138 -9.54 9.05 6.57
N ASP A 139 -8.61 9.92 6.20
CA ASP A 139 -7.17 9.65 6.36
C ASP A 139 -6.79 9.35 7.83
N LYS A 140 -7.29 10.14 8.79
CA LYS A 140 -7.11 9.85 10.23
C LYS A 140 -7.70 8.49 10.64
N TRP A 141 -8.85 8.11 10.08
CA TRP A 141 -9.43 6.79 10.28
C TRP A 141 -8.51 5.70 9.71
N ALA A 142 -8.08 5.82 8.46
CA ALA A 142 -7.21 4.85 7.77
C ALA A 142 -5.90 4.61 8.55
N ASN A 143 -5.27 5.70 8.99
CA ASN A 143 -4.11 5.69 9.87
C ASN A 143 -4.37 4.90 11.17
N SER A 144 -5.52 5.12 11.81
CA SER A 144 -5.89 4.44 13.07
C SER A 144 -6.32 2.99 12.84
N TRP A 145 -6.96 2.70 11.71
CA TRP A 145 -7.40 1.37 11.29
C TRP A 145 -6.21 0.45 10.99
N MET A 146 -5.21 0.98 10.27
CA MET A 146 -3.93 0.31 10.04
C MET A 146 -3.24 -0.06 11.36
N ARG A 147 -3.06 0.92 12.26
CA ARG A 147 -2.44 0.66 13.58
C ARG A 147 -3.21 -0.35 14.41
N TYR A 148 -4.55 -0.23 14.46
CA TYR A 148 -5.40 -1.15 15.20
C TYR A 148 -5.22 -2.59 14.72
N TYR A 149 -5.32 -2.84 13.42
CA TYR A 149 -5.26 -4.20 12.90
C TYR A 149 -3.86 -4.80 12.82
N THR A 150 -2.82 -3.98 12.78
CA THR A 150 -1.43 -4.44 12.74
C THR A 150 -0.74 -4.42 14.11
N ALA A 151 -1.46 -4.06 15.18
CA ALA A 151 -0.89 -3.84 16.51
C ALA A 151 0.32 -2.87 16.47
N ASP A 152 0.10 -1.71 15.86
CA ASP A 152 1.08 -0.61 15.66
C ASP A 152 2.31 -0.96 14.80
N LYS A 153 2.31 -2.11 14.12
CA LYS A 153 3.42 -2.49 13.23
C LYS A 153 3.33 -1.89 11.83
N GLY A 154 2.13 -1.53 11.40
CA GLY A 154 1.87 -0.92 10.10
C GLY A 154 1.77 0.61 10.17
N ASN A 155 2.15 1.26 9.07
CA ASN A 155 2.06 2.69 8.82
C ASN A 155 1.27 2.91 7.53
N PHE A 156 0.05 3.44 7.66
CA PHE A 156 -0.75 3.77 6.48
C PHE A 156 0.01 4.79 5.63
N THR A 157 0.10 4.53 4.33
CA THR A 157 0.86 5.38 3.42
C THR A 157 0.13 5.60 2.11
N VAL A 158 -0.57 4.56 1.64
CA VAL A 158 -1.29 4.56 0.38
C VAL A 158 -2.64 3.89 0.52
N SER A 159 -3.61 4.31 -0.29
CA SER A 159 -4.91 3.68 -0.41
C SER A 159 -5.14 3.13 -1.81
N ALA A 160 -5.69 1.92 -1.88
CA ALA A 160 -6.01 1.22 -3.11
C ALA A 160 -7.38 0.55 -3.04
N MET A 161 -7.88 0.01 -4.16
CA MET A 161 -9.20 -0.63 -4.20
C MET A 161 -9.14 -2.15 -4.44
N GLU A 162 -7.99 -2.69 -4.79
CA GLU A 162 -7.91 -4.06 -5.32
C GLU A 162 -7.15 -5.05 -4.42
N ASP A 163 -6.22 -4.55 -3.59
CA ASP A 163 -5.19 -5.38 -2.97
C ASP A 163 -5.74 -6.45 -2.03
N ALA A 164 -6.69 -6.12 -1.15
CA ALA A 164 -7.29 -7.11 -0.26
C ALA A 164 -8.00 -8.24 -1.03
N GLY A 165 -8.72 -7.91 -2.11
CA GLY A 165 -9.40 -8.89 -2.96
C GLY A 165 -8.43 -9.77 -3.76
N ILE A 166 -7.34 -9.19 -4.27
CA ILE A 166 -6.27 -9.93 -4.93
C ILE A 166 -5.61 -10.90 -3.93
N LEU A 167 -5.25 -10.41 -2.75
CA LEU A 167 -4.60 -11.22 -1.72
C LEU A 167 -5.53 -12.31 -1.18
N GLN A 168 -6.83 -12.06 -1.07
CA GLN A 168 -7.81 -13.09 -0.72
C GLN A 168 -7.80 -14.24 -1.73
N SER A 169 -7.79 -13.89 -3.01
CA SER A 169 -7.78 -14.87 -4.11
C SER A 169 -6.47 -15.67 -4.13
N LEU A 170 -5.33 -15.00 -3.99
CA LEU A 170 -4.01 -15.64 -3.91
C LEU A 170 -3.90 -16.54 -2.67
N THR A 171 -4.48 -16.13 -1.54
CA THR A 171 -4.53 -16.92 -0.30
C THR A 171 -5.27 -18.23 -0.50
N PHE A 172 -6.46 -18.20 -1.12
CA PHE A 172 -7.20 -19.41 -1.45
C PHE A 172 -6.41 -20.35 -2.40
N LEU A 173 -5.72 -19.80 -3.40
CA LEU A 173 -4.85 -20.59 -4.27
C LEU A 173 -3.66 -21.20 -3.52
N SER A 174 -3.07 -20.47 -2.59
CA SER A 174 -1.94 -20.96 -1.80
C SER A 174 -2.34 -22.07 -0.84
N HIS A 175 -3.52 -21.98 -0.21
CA HIS A 175 -4.08 -23.06 0.63
C HIS A 175 -4.25 -24.38 -0.13
N THR A 176 -4.40 -24.33 -1.46
CA THR A 176 -4.49 -25.53 -2.32
C THR A 176 -3.16 -25.92 -2.98
N GLY A 177 -2.05 -25.28 -2.58
CA GLY A 177 -0.71 -25.53 -3.10
C GLY A 177 -0.53 -25.15 -4.57
N LYS A 178 -1.32 -24.19 -5.09
CA LYS A 178 -1.23 -23.75 -6.50
C LYS A 178 -0.29 -22.57 -6.72
N ILE A 179 0.00 -21.82 -5.67
CA ILE A 179 0.97 -20.72 -5.65
C ILE A 179 1.72 -20.70 -4.31
N ASP A 180 2.79 -19.92 -4.24
CA ASP A 180 3.48 -19.57 -3.00
C ASP A 180 3.26 -18.09 -2.64
N LEU A 181 2.53 -17.82 -1.56
CA LEU A 181 2.30 -16.45 -1.07
C LEU A 181 3.60 -15.71 -0.70
N LYS A 182 4.69 -16.43 -0.43
CA LYS A 182 6.00 -15.80 -0.14
C LYS A 182 6.59 -15.07 -1.34
N ARG A 183 6.04 -15.27 -2.55
CA ARG A 183 6.49 -14.68 -3.82
C ARG A 183 5.58 -13.54 -4.32
N VAL A 184 4.78 -12.94 -3.43
CA VAL A 184 3.88 -11.83 -3.76
C VAL A 184 4.49 -10.49 -3.32
N LEU A 185 4.43 -9.50 -4.20
CA LEU A 185 4.80 -8.11 -3.99
C LEU A 185 3.64 -7.21 -4.42
N VAL A 186 3.46 -6.11 -3.69
CA VAL A 186 2.52 -5.04 -4.02
C VAL A 186 3.29 -3.73 -4.11
N LEU A 187 3.11 -3.01 -5.22
CA LEU A 187 3.72 -1.73 -5.55
C LEU A 187 2.64 -0.71 -5.88
N ARG A 188 2.60 0.38 -5.13
CA ARG A 188 1.60 1.44 -5.31
C ARG A 188 2.26 2.78 -5.61
N ALA A 189 1.86 3.42 -6.71
CA ALA A 189 2.36 4.73 -7.12
C ALA A 189 1.33 5.84 -6.87
N VAL A 190 1.74 6.91 -6.19
CA VAL A 190 0.83 7.96 -5.71
C VAL A 190 0.35 8.84 -6.88
N SER A 191 -0.88 8.65 -7.35
CA SER A 191 -1.47 9.48 -8.42
C SER A 191 -2.10 10.77 -7.91
N ASN A 192 -2.57 10.74 -6.66
CA ASN A 192 -3.29 11.80 -5.96
C ASN A 192 -3.10 11.63 -4.45
N TYR A 193 -3.45 12.66 -3.68
CA TYR A 193 -3.58 12.53 -2.22
C TYR A 193 -5.00 12.12 -1.85
N ASP A 194 -5.13 11.45 -0.71
CA ASP A 194 -6.40 10.96 -0.13
C ASP A 194 -7.14 11.99 0.75
N GLN A 195 -6.57 13.19 0.87
CA GLN A 195 -7.14 14.29 1.63
C GLN A 195 -6.91 15.63 0.91
N PRO A 196 -7.73 16.67 1.19
CA PRO A 196 -7.56 17.98 0.57
C PRO A 196 -6.32 18.73 1.12
N PRO A 197 -5.71 19.63 0.33
CA PRO A 197 -4.72 20.56 0.83
C PRO A 197 -5.34 21.57 1.82
N ALA A 198 -4.53 22.44 2.40
CA ALA A 198 -5.06 23.55 3.20
C ALA A 198 -5.91 24.49 2.34
N GLY A 199 -7.06 24.93 2.86
CA GLY A 199 -7.95 25.89 2.19
C GLY A 199 -9.01 25.29 1.26
N LEU A 200 -8.99 23.98 0.99
CA LEU A 200 -10.06 23.28 0.26
C LEU A 200 -10.84 22.36 1.21
N SER A 201 -12.15 22.26 1.02
CA SER A 201 -12.95 21.20 1.62
C SER A 201 -12.69 19.85 0.96
N ALA A 202 -13.04 18.76 1.64
CA ALA A 202 -12.94 17.41 1.05
C ALA A 202 -13.84 17.28 -0.20
N ALA A 203 -15.04 17.89 -0.18
CA ALA A 203 -15.99 17.87 -1.29
C ALA A 203 -15.47 18.63 -2.53
N GLU A 204 -14.84 19.80 -2.35
CA GLU A 204 -14.21 20.53 -3.45
C GLU A 204 -13.04 19.74 -4.02
N SER A 205 -12.17 19.22 -3.16
CA SER A 205 -10.98 18.49 -3.59
C SER A 205 -11.31 17.19 -4.33
N ILE A 206 -12.27 16.39 -3.85
CA ILE A 206 -12.66 15.15 -4.54
C ILE A 206 -13.33 15.45 -5.89
N ALA A 207 -14.04 16.57 -6.02
CA ALA A 207 -14.63 16.99 -7.30
C ALA A 207 -13.58 17.31 -8.37
N GLU A 208 -12.37 17.70 -7.97
CA GLU A 208 -11.21 17.87 -8.85
C GLU A 208 -10.54 16.54 -9.23
N GLN A 209 -10.71 15.50 -8.41
CA GLN A 209 -10.13 14.18 -8.60
C GLN A 209 -11.03 13.31 -9.49
N LYS A 210 -10.99 13.56 -10.80
CA LYS A 210 -11.59 12.70 -11.83
C LYS A 210 -10.51 11.86 -12.51
N VAL A 211 -10.86 10.66 -12.97
CA VAL A 211 -9.95 9.79 -13.74
C VAL A 211 -9.29 10.59 -14.88
N GLY A 212 -7.96 10.49 -14.98
CA GLY A 212 -7.16 11.24 -15.96
C GLY A 212 -6.87 12.70 -15.58
N LYS A 213 -7.42 13.21 -14.48
CA LYS A 213 -7.14 14.56 -13.94
C LYS A 213 -6.39 14.54 -12.62
N TYR A 214 -5.98 13.37 -12.13
CA TYR A 214 -5.12 13.28 -10.95
C TYR A 214 -3.78 13.96 -11.21
N GLY A 215 -3.25 14.62 -10.18
CA GLY A 215 -2.05 15.45 -10.27
C GLY A 215 -0.80 14.74 -10.78
N ALA A 216 -0.75 13.42 -10.61
CA ALA A 216 0.34 12.57 -11.06
C ALA A 216 -0.16 11.33 -11.82
N PHE A 217 -1.32 11.35 -12.49
CA PHE A 217 -1.88 10.15 -13.13
C PHE A 217 -0.89 9.44 -14.07
N LEU A 218 -0.40 10.12 -15.11
CA LEU A 218 0.57 9.53 -16.05
C LEU A 218 1.93 9.25 -15.38
N PRO A 219 2.53 10.19 -14.61
CA PRO A 219 3.76 9.90 -13.87
C PRO A 219 3.69 8.69 -12.93
N ALA A 220 2.55 8.44 -12.28
CA ALA A 220 2.36 7.30 -11.39
C ALA A 220 2.27 5.97 -12.16
N LEU A 221 1.60 5.96 -13.32
CA LEU A 221 1.60 4.79 -14.21
C LEU A 221 3.02 4.44 -14.69
N GLU A 222 3.78 5.46 -15.09
CA GLU A 222 5.19 5.29 -15.47
C GLU A 222 6.05 4.86 -14.28
N ALA A 223 5.78 5.34 -13.07
CA ALA A 223 6.47 4.93 -11.85
C ALA A 223 6.24 3.44 -11.55
N CYS A 224 5.01 2.91 -11.73
CA CYS A 224 4.74 1.48 -11.58
C CYS A 224 5.66 0.63 -12.48
N TYR A 225 5.80 1.02 -13.75
CA TYR A 225 6.69 0.33 -14.67
C TYR A 225 8.17 0.53 -14.29
N THR A 226 8.57 1.78 -14.05
CA THR A 226 9.96 2.17 -13.76
C THR A 226 10.51 1.48 -12.50
N ILE A 227 9.67 1.29 -11.49
CA ILE A 227 10.05 0.67 -10.20
C ILE A 227 9.81 -0.84 -10.20
N GLY A 228 8.73 -1.32 -10.83
CA GLY A 228 8.44 -2.75 -10.91
C GLY A 228 9.40 -3.50 -11.83
N ARG A 229 9.81 -2.89 -12.95
CA ARG A 229 10.64 -3.53 -13.98
C ARG A 229 11.98 -4.06 -13.44
N PRO A 230 12.81 -3.30 -12.68
CA PRO A 230 14.08 -3.83 -12.17
C PRO A 230 13.91 -5.12 -11.33
N VAL A 231 12.82 -5.22 -10.57
CA VAL A 231 12.49 -6.43 -9.79
C VAL A 231 12.17 -7.60 -10.72
N VAL A 232 11.27 -7.40 -11.67
CA VAL A 232 10.87 -8.43 -12.64
C VAL A 232 12.07 -8.87 -13.49
N ASP A 233 12.83 -7.92 -14.04
CA ASP A 233 14.02 -8.19 -14.87
C ASP A 233 15.07 -8.98 -14.09
N THR A 234 15.29 -8.65 -12.81
CA THR A 234 16.22 -9.39 -11.94
C THR A 234 15.76 -10.82 -11.67
N ILE A 235 14.47 -11.01 -11.38
CA ILE A 235 13.87 -12.34 -11.14
C ILE A 235 13.99 -13.21 -12.39
N VAL A 236 13.59 -12.68 -13.54
CA VAL A 236 13.57 -13.41 -14.82
C VAL A 236 14.97 -13.72 -15.31
N THR A 237 15.92 -12.79 -15.19
CA THR A 237 17.31 -12.99 -15.62
C THR A 237 18.01 -14.08 -14.83
N HIS A 238 17.66 -14.24 -13.55
CA HIS A 238 18.24 -15.26 -12.67
C HIS A 238 17.22 -16.36 -12.34
N TRP A 239 16.32 -16.67 -13.28
CA TRP A 239 15.21 -17.57 -13.04
C TRP A 239 15.63 -18.98 -12.60
N ASP A 240 16.70 -19.53 -13.17
CA ASP A 240 17.24 -20.85 -12.79
C ASP A 240 17.58 -20.95 -11.30
N LYS A 241 17.78 -19.81 -10.64
CA LYS A 241 18.00 -19.70 -9.20
C LYS A 241 16.74 -19.31 -8.45
N TYR A 242 16.07 -18.24 -8.90
CA TYR A 242 14.94 -17.66 -8.19
C TYR A 242 13.64 -18.45 -8.30
N ARG A 243 13.61 -19.43 -9.22
CA ARG A 243 12.62 -20.50 -9.18
C ARG A 243 12.65 -21.18 -7.82
N ASP A 244 13.80 -21.71 -7.41
CA ASP A 244 13.90 -22.61 -6.25
C ASP A 244 14.31 -21.92 -4.94
N ARG A 245 14.78 -20.66 -5.01
CA ARG A 245 15.20 -19.87 -3.84
C ARG A 245 14.64 -18.46 -3.89
N LEU A 246 14.37 -17.88 -2.73
CA LEU A 246 13.90 -16.49 -2.68
C LEU A 246 15.09 -15.52 -2.76
N PRO A 247 14.96 -14.34 -3.41
CA PRO A 247 16.10 -13.48 -3.72
C PRO A 247 16.91 -12.98 -2.51
N TYR A 248 16.25 -12.85 -1.36
CA TYR A 248 16.87 -12.39 -0.12
C TYR A 248 17.65 -13.48 0.64
N GLU A 249 17.47 -14.75 0.29
CA GLU A 249 18.16 -15.88 0.95
C GLU A 249 19.67 -15.90 0.63
N GLU A 250 20.10 -15.18 -0.41
CA GLU A 250 21.51 -15.02 -0.75
C GLU A 250 22.25 -14.04 0.16
N ASN A 251 21.58 -12.96 0.55
CA ASN A 251 22.17 -11.93 1.40
C ASN A 251 22.48 -12.49 2.81
N LEU A 252 21.70 -13.48 3.25
CA LEU A 252 21.93 -14.23 4.50
C LEU A 252 23.18 -15.13 4.42
N ILE A 253 23.59 -15.58 3.23
CA ILE A 253 24.78 -16.42 3.03
C ILE A 253 26.06 -15.57 2.90
N ARG A 254 25.94 -14.31 2.45
CA ARG A 254 27.08 -13.38 2.32
C ARG A 254 27.46 -12.63 3.59
N GLY A 255 26.64 -12.70 4.65
CA GLY A 255 26.96 -12.07 5.95
C GLY A 255 26.69 -10.58 6.04
N ASP A 256 26.05 -9.97 5.03
CA ASP A 256 25.80 -8.52 4.95
C ASP A 256 24.46 -8.07 5.58
N ALA A 257 23.75 -8.97 6.26
CA ALA A 257 22.53 -8.63 6.98
C ALA A 257 22.86 -8.28 8.44
N GLU A 258 22.95 -6.98 8.76
CA GLU A 258 22.67 -6.53 10.13
C GLU A 258 21.25 -6.97 10.48
N ILE A 259 21.14 -7.96 11.37
CA ILE A 259 19.89 -8.37 11.98
C ILE A 259 19.40 -7.18 12.81
N PRO A 260 18.25 -6.55 12.49
CA PRO A 260 17.68 -5.56 13.40
C PRO A 260 17.23 -6.34 14.63
N ALA A 261 17.89 -6.10 15.76
CA ALA A 261 17.48 -6.64 17.04
C ALA A 261 16.03 -6.24 17.30
N SER A 262 15.17 -7.23 17.52
CA SER A 262 13.84 -7.02 18.06
C SER A 262 13.98 -6.37 19.43
N LYS A 263 13.47 -5.15 19.58
CA LYS A 263 13.09 -4.58 20.87
C LYS A 263 11.57 -4.63 20.99
#